data_AF-A0A7G1HVG7-F1
#
_entry.id   AF-A0A7G1HVG7-F1
#
_cell.length_a   1.000
_cell.length_b   1.000
_cell.length_c   1.000
_cell.angle_alpha   90.00
_cell.angle_beta   90.00
_cell.angle_gamma   90.00
#
_symmetry.space_group_name_H-M   'P 1'
#
loop_
_entity.id
_entity.type
_entity.pdbx_description
1 polymer ?
#
loop_
_entity_poly.entity_id
_entity_poly.type
_entity_poly.pdbx_seq_one_letter_code
_entity_poly.pdbx_strand_id
1 'polypeptide(L)'
;MAIQSEAALEAGLIATLQQMDYEYVQIAEEKNLQANFKRQLEIHNRKRLAEHGRTEFTDEEFDKILIYLEGGTRFEKAKKL
;
A
#
# COMPACT_ATOMS: atom_id res chain seq x y z
N MET A 1 14.43 2.81 36.71
CA MET A 1 14.06 2.64 35.29
C MET A 1 12.94 3.60 35.00
N ALA A 2 13.14 4.56 34.08
CA ALA A 2 12.07 5.47 33.69
C ALA A 2 11.02 4.67 32.90
N ILE A 3 9.79 4.65 33.41
CA ILE A 3 8.66 4.02 32.70
C ILE A 3 8.19 5.05 31.68
N GLN A 4 8.51 4.82 30.41
CA GLN A 4 7.95 5.61 29.31
C GLN A 4 6.56 5.08 29.00
N SER A 5 5.62 5.97 28.62
CA SER A 5 4.32 5.53 28.11
C SER A 5 4.49 4.91 26.72
N GLU A 6 3.57 4.02 26.34
CA GLU A 6 3.53 3.42 25.00
C GLU A 6 3.47 4.50 23.91
N ALA A 7 2.71 5.57 24.15
CA ALA A 7 2.64 6.72 23.24
C ALA A 7 3.98 7.44 23.06
N ALA A 8 4.78 7.56 24.13
CA ALA A 8 6.12 8.15 24.05
C ALA A 8 7.10 7.24 23.30
N LEU A 9 6.98 5.93 23.47
CA LEU A 9 7.77 4.94 22.72
C LEU A 9 7.40 4.94 21.23
N GLU A 10 6.10 4.97 20.91
CA GLU A 10 5.59 5.03 19.53
C GLU A 10 6.08 6.30 18.81
N ALA A 11 5.96 7.47 19.45
CA ALA A 11 6.44 8.72 18.87
C ALA A 11 7.95 8.70 18.59
N GLY A 12 8.75 8.13 19.50
CA GLY A 12 10.19 7.96 19.30
C GLY A 12 10.52 7.02 18.13
N LEU A 13 9.77 5.93 17.99
CA LEU A 13 9.94 4.97 16.89
C LEU A 13 9.59 5.60 15.53
N ILE A 14 8.47 6.31 15.44
CA ILE A 14 8.06 7.02 14.21
C ILE A 14 9.14 8.03 13.81
N ALA A 15 9.63 8.84 14.75
CA ALA A 15 10.68 9.81 14.48
C ALA A 15 11.97 9.15 13.95
N THR A 16 12.33 7.97 14.50
CA THR A 16 13.51 7.21 14.06
C THR A 16 13.33 6.67 12.63
N LEU A 17 12.16 6.13 12.31
CA LEU A 17 11.85 5.64 10.97
C LEU A 17 11.87 6.78 9.93
N GLN A 18 11.35 7.96 10.27
CA GLN A 18 11.41 9.12 9.39
C GLN A 18 12.85 9.58 9.11
N GLN A 19 13.75 9.49 10.11
CA GLN A 19 15.19 9.76 9.91
C GLN A 19 15.88 8.72 9.02
N MET A 20 15.30 7.52 8.90
CA MET A 20 15.76 6.46 8.00
C MET A 20 15.05 6.50 6.64
N ASP A 21 14.47 7.66 6.26
CA ASP A 21 13.78 7.91 5.00
C ASP A 21 12.50 7.09 4.77
N TYR A 22 11.87 6.58 5.83
CA TYR A 22 10.53 5.99 5.73
C TYR A 22 9.45 7.09 5.72
N GLU A 23 8.62 7.09 4.68
CA GLU A 23 7.46 7.99 4.58
C GLU A 23 6.40 7.59 5.62
N TYR A 24 6.01 8.53 6.47
CA TYR A 24 4.87 8.34 7.37
C TYR A 24 3.57 8.47 6.57
N VAL A 25 2.73 7.45 6.61
CA VAL A 25 1.41 7.43 5.99
C VAL A 25 0.34 7.12 7.02
N GLN A 26 -0.72 7.92 7.04
CA GLN A 26 -1.87 7.69 7.90
C GLN A 26 -2.94 6.93 7.13
N ILE A 27 -3.33 5.75 7.63
CA ILE A 27 -4.35 4.88 7.04
C ILE A 27 -5.48 4.77 8.05
N ALA A 28 -6.60 5.46 7.81
CA ALA A 28 -7.76 5.44 8.71
C ALA A 28 -8.79 4.37 8.31
N GLU A 29 -8.88 4.07 7.01
CA GLU A 29 -9.84 3.13 6.45
C GLU A 29 -9.22 2.26 5.34
N GLU A 30 -9.91 1.18 5.00
CA GLU A 30 -9.49 0.24 3.96
C GLU A 30 -9.27 0.93 2.59
N LYS A 31 -10.09 1.93 2.25
CA LYS A 31 -9.92 2.70 1.02
C LYS A 31 -8.57 3.43 0.97
N ASN A 32 -8.09 3.93 2.12
CA ASN A 32 -6.77 4.57 2.19
C ASN A 32 -5.66 3.53 1.97
N LEU A 33 -5.84 2.32 2.49
CA LEU A 33 -4.89 1.22 2.27
C LEU A 33 -4.80 0.85 0.78
N GLN A 34 -5.94 0.71 0.11
CA GLN A 34 -6.00 0.40 -1.32
C GLN A 34 -5.38 1.53 -2.17
N ALA A 35 -5.68 2.80 -1.85
CA ALA A 35 -5.09 3.95 -2.54
C ALA A 35 -3.57 4.03 -2.33
N ASN A 36 -3.08 3.78 -1.11
CA ASN A 36 -1.65 3.72 -0.83
C ASN A 36 -1.00 2.57 -1.61
N PHE A 37 -1.63 1.40 -1.65
CA PHE A 37 -1.13 0.25 -2.41
C PHE A 37 -1.01 0.56 -3.91
N LYS A 38 -2.03 1.20 -4.51
CA LYS A 38 -1.99 1.67 -5.91
C LYS A 38 -0.77 2.57 -6.15
N ARG A 39 -0.59 3.60 -5.32
CA ARG A 39 0.55 4.53 -5.41
C ARG A 39 1.89 3.80 -5.31
N GLN A 40 2.04 2.85 -4.38
CA GLN A 40 3.28 2.09 -4.23
C GLN A 40 3.57 1.22 -5.47
N LEU A 41 2.55 0.60 -6.06
CA LEU A 41 2.72 -0.16 -7.30
C LEU A 41 3.14 0.73 -8.47
N GLU A 42 2.60 1.94 -8.58
CA GLU A 42 2.95 2.90 -9.63
C GLU A 42 4.39 3.39 -9.48
N ILE A 43 4.81 3.72 -8.25
CA ILE A 43 6.20 4.09 -7.95
C ILE A 43 7.15 2.93 -8.33
N HIS A 44 6.80 1.70 -7.95
CA HIS A 44 7.60 0.53 -8.25
C HIS A 44 7.70 0.26 -9.76
N ASN A 45 6.59 0.41 -10.49
CA ASN A 45 6.51 0.12 -11.93
C ASN A 45 6.75 1.33 -12.83
N ARG A 46 7.18 2.47 -12.28
CA ARG A 46 7.29 3.76 -12.98
C ARG A 46 8.04 3.67 -14.31
N LYS A 47 9.12 2.89 -14.38
CA LYS A 47 9.89 2.70 -15.63
C LYS A 47 9.05 2.03 -16.73
N ARG A 48 8.34 0.95 -16.39
CA ARG A 48 7.47 0.22 -17.33
C ARG A 48 6.24 1.05 -17.72
N LEU A 49 5.65 1.78 -16.77
CA LEU A 49 4.55 2.69 -17.07
C LEU A 49 5.00 3.76 -18.07
N ALA A 50 6.18 4.34 -17.88
CA ALA A 50 6.74 5.35 -18.78
C ALA A 50 7.05 4.81 -20.19
N GLU A 51 7.49 3.55 -20.33
CA GLU A 51 7.66 2.88 -21.63
C GLU A 51 6.34 2.81 -22.43
N HIS A 52 5.21 2.74 -21.72
CA HIS A 52 3.87 2.77 -22.30
C HIS A 52 3.24 4.17 -22.35
N GLY A 53 4.01 5.23 -22.05
CA GLY A 53 3.52 6.62 -22.03
C GLY A 53 2.53 6.92 -20.91
N ARG A 54 2.57 6.15 -19.82
CA ARG A 54 1.66 6.26 -18.68
C ARG A 54 2.41 6.60 -17.40
N THR A 55 1.69 7.17 -16.43
CA THR A 55 2.21 7.50 -15.11
C THR A 55 1.52 6.74 -13.99
N GLU A 56 0.32 6.22 -14.25
CA GLU A 56 -0.59 5.62 -13.26
C GLU A 56 -1.44 4.53 -13.90
N PHE A 57 -2.02 3.65 -13.07
CA PHE A 57 -3.00 2.66 -13.49
C PHE A 57 -4.39 3.30 -13.53
N THR A 58 -5.24 2.89 -14.48
CA THR A 58 -6.67 3.21 -14.36
C THR A 58 -7.30 2.42 -13.21
N ASP A 59 -8.45 2.88 -12.71
CA ASP A 59 -9.14 2.17 -11.63
C ASP A 59 -9.54 0.74 -12.04
N GLU A 60 -9.97 0.57 -13.30
CA GLU A 60 -10.31 -0.74 -13.86
C GLU A 60 -9.09 -1.69 -13.96
N GLU A 61 -7.90 -1.15 -14.23
CA GLU A 61 -6.65 -1.93 -14.26
C GLU A 61 -6.23 -2.33 -12.85
N PHE A 62 -6.32 -1.39 -11.91
CA PHE A 62 -6.00 -1.65 -10.52
C PHE A 62 -6.95 -2.67 -9.89
N ASP A 63 -8.25 -2.62 -10.18
CA ASP A 63 -9.23 -3.62 -9.75
C ASP A 63 -8.88 -5.03 -10.26
N LYS A 64 -8.41 -5.16 -11.51
CA LYS A 64 -7.94 -6.45 -12.05
C LYS A 64 -6.71 -6.96 -11.30
N ILE A 65 -5.78 -6.07 -10.91
CA ILE A 65 -4.61 -6.42 -10.11
C ILE A 65 -5.04 -6.93 -8.73
N LEU A 66 -5.99 -6.25 -8.06
CA LEU A 66 -6.53 -6.67 -6.77
C LEU A 66 -7.17 -8.06 -6.87
N ILE A 67 -8.03 -8.28 -7.86
CA ILE A 67 -8.66 -9.58 -8.11
C ILE A 67 -7.62 -10.70 -8.29
N TYR A 68 -6.53 -10.42 -9.01
CA TYR A 68 -5.47 -11.38 -9.22
C TYR A 68 -4.72 -11.72 -7.91
N LEU A 69 -4.36 -10.70 -7.12
CA LEU A 69 -3.65 -10.87 -5.84
C LEU A 69 -4.49 -11.56 -4.78
N GLU A 70 -5.80 -11.35 -4.79
CA GLU A 70 -6.74 -12.02 -3.88
C GLU A 70 -6.95 -13.52 -4.19
N GLY A 71 -6.21 -14.09 -5.14
CA GLY A 71 -6.22 -15.52 -5.44
C GLY A 71 -7.26 -15.93 -6.48
N GLY A 72 -7.56 -15.04 -7.42
CA GLY A 72 -8.40 -15.31 -8.59
C GLY A 72 -9.74 -14.59 -8.57
N THR A 73 -10.42 -14.62 -9.71
CA THR A 73 -11.76 -14.02 -9.89
C THR A 73 -12.74 -14.50 -8.82
N ARG A 74 -13.82 -13.75 -8.57
CA ARG A 74 -14.96 -14.21 -7.74
C ARG A 74 -15.37 -15.66 -8.04
N PHE A 75 -15.24 -16.07 -9.31
CA PHE A 75 -15.50 -17.42 -9.79
C PHE A 75 -14.49 -18.47 -9.28
N GLU A 76 -13.19 -18.15 -9.19
CA GLU A 76 -12.18 -19.05 -8.62
C GLU A 76 -12.31 -19.15 -7.10
N LYS A 77 -12.66 -18.05 -6.42
CA LYS A 77 -13.03 -18.08 -5.00
C LYS A 77 -14.24 -18.97 -4.74
N ALA A 78 -15.27 -18.91 -5.60
CA ALA A 78 -16.46 -19.75 -5.48
C ALA A 78 -16.21 -21.25 -5.70
N LYS A 79 -15.16 -21.64 -6.44
CA LYS A 79 -14.77 -23.06 -6.60
C LYS A 79 -14.08 -23.66 -5.37
N LYS A 80 -13.62 -22.83 -4.43
CA LYS A 80 -12.95 -23.27 -3.19
C LYS A 80 -13.91 -23.40 -2.00
N LEU A 81 -15.18 -23.03 -2.17
CA LEU A 81 -16.29 -23.24 -1.23
C LEU A 81 -17.01 -24.53 -1.57
#